data_AF-A0A949AZC7-F1
#
_entry.id   AF-A0A949AZC7-F1
#
_cell.length_a   1.000
_cell.length_b   1.000
_cell.length_c   1.000
_cell.angle_alpha   90.00
_cell.angle_beta   90.00
_cell.angle_gamma   90.00
#
_symmetry.space_group_name_H-M   'P 1'
#
loop_
_entity.id
_entity.type
_entity.pdbx_description
1 polymer ?
#
loop_
_entity_poly.entity_id
_entity_poly.type
_entity_poly.pdbx_seq_one_letter_code
_entity_poly.pdbx_strand_id
1 'polypeptide(L)'
;MIDKDNRMLMEAILDYMRWVKSMEEHRGGPSSIRYTQILVDFLIYVIHKGIAWEKMFTVQTLGAFQTYSGYKGAYRAIKALSEYLFSQGKIDQPLQLKKPQSPLPDIYEHYLVYLAQSRQPSHLYLRQVRRVLVSFHQYLKRHDLTPAKINIEHLDAFMASFKLSQNTRKTYRYHLRGFLKYLYHERRIIKRDLAPLLLGPPQFAQRKLPKFLRPKQVKKLFDCLELSTPTQKRTYAMVHLAYSLGLRPVEISRITLD
;
A
#
# COMPACT_ATOMS: atom_id res chain seq x y z
N MET A 1 14.03 27.96 -22.20
CA MET A 1 13.35 26.67 -21.97
C MET A 1 13.05 26.46 -20.49
N ILE A 2 14.02 26.57 -19.58
CA ILE A 2 13.84 26.37 -18.12
C ILE A 2 12.77 27.30 -17.50
N ASP A 3 12.65 28.56 -17.93
CA ASP A 3 11.62 29.48 -17.42
C ASP A 3 10.19 29.04 -17.76
N LYS A 4 9.99 28.40 -18.93
CA LYS A 4 8.69 27.85 -19.34
C LYS A 4 8.32 26.64 -18.48
N ASP A 5 9.27 25.74 -18.24
CA ASP A 5 9.08 24.54 -17.42
C ASP A 5 8.76 24.90 -15.95
N ASN A 6 9.41 25.93 -15.41
CA ASN A 6 9.15 26.44 -14.07
C ASN A 6 7.73 27.01 -13.94
N ARG A 7 7.27 27.77 -14.94
CA ARG A 7 5.89 28.29 -14.98
C ARG A 7 4.87 27.15 -15.08
N MET A 8 5.13 26.15 -15.93
CA MET A 8 4.27 24.96 -16.03
C MET A 8 4.16 24.21 -14.70
N LEU A 9 5.26 24.08 -13.94
CA LEU A 9 5.23 23.45 -12.61
C LEU A 9 4.48 24.29 -11.58
N MET A 10 4.67 25.60 -11.58
CA MET A 10 3.95 26.52 -10.69
C MET A 10 2.44 26.46 -10.94
N GLU A 11 2.01 26.55 -12.20
CA GLU A 11 0.59 26.41 -12.58
C GLU A 11 0.03 25.04 -12.20
N ALA A 12 0.76 23.97 -12.48
CA ALA A 12 0.39 22.61 -12.07
C ALA A 12 0.16 22.48 -10.57
N ILE A 13 1.03 23.07 -9.74
CA ILE A 13 0.91 23.04 -8.29
C ILE A 13 -0.30 23.85 -7.83
N LEU A 14 -0.55 25.03 -8.41
CA LEU A 14 -1.71 25.86 -8.09
C LEU A 14 -3.03 25.19 -8.48
N ASP A 15 -3.10 24.59 -9.66
CA ASP A 15 -4.25 23.82 -10.15
C ASP A 15 -4.53 22.63 -9.22
N TYR A 16 -3.48 21.88 -8.85
CA TYR A 16 -3.58 20.78 -7.91
C TYR A 16 -4.08 21.25 -6.53
N MET A 17 -3.59 22.38 -6.02
CA MET A 17 -4.06 22.94 -4.75
C MET A 17 -5.54 23.33 -4.79
N ARG A 18 -5.99 23.96 -5.89
CA ARG A 18 -7.41 24.29 -6.09
C ARG A 18 -8.26 23.03 -6.16
N TRP A 19 -7.79 22.02 -6.88
CA TRP A 19 -8.45 20.72 -6.97
C TRP A 19 -8.55 20.04 -5.59
N VAL A 20 -7.46 19.98 -4.82
CA VAL A 20 -7.46 19.44 -3.45
C VAL A 20 -8.42 20.23 -2.57
N LYS A 21 -8.42 21.57 -2.63
CA LYS A 21 -9.35 22.40 -1.85
C LYS A 21 -10.81 22.13 -2.21
N SER A 22 -11.13 21.99 -3.50
CA SER A 22 -12.48 21.62 -3.95
C SER A 22 -12.90 20.21 -3.49
N MET A 23 -11.94 19.30 -3.30
CA MET A 23 -12.15 17.97 -2.72
C MET A 23 -12.26 17.99 -1.18
N GLU A 24 -11.53 18.89 -0.50
CA GLU A 24 -11.36 18.95 0.96
C GLU A 24 -12.38 19.83 1.69
N GLU A 25 -13.16 20.67 1.00
CA GLU A 25 -14.31 21.38 1.59
C GLU A 25 -15.32 20.43 2.28
N HIS A 26 -15.20 19.10 2.07
CA HIS A 26 -16.00 18.07 2.73
C HIS A 26 -15.18 17.05 3.57
N ARG A 27 -13.86 17.20 3.68
CA ARG A 27 -12.97 16.35 4.50
C ARG A 27 -11.87 17.20 5.14
N GLY A 28 -12.13 17.74 6.32
CA GLY A 28 -11.11 18.46 7.09
C GLY A 28 -9.85 17.61 7.30
N GLY A 29 -8.68 18.15 6.94
CA GLY A 29 -7.42 17.39 7.00
C GLY A 29 -6.15 18.25 7.09
N PRO A 30 -5.26 18.02 8.09
CA PRO A 30 -3.90 18.60 8.17
C PRO A 30 -2.92 18.14 7.07
N SER A 31 -3.36 17.25 6.18
CA SER A 31 -2.50 16.62 5.16
C SER A 31 -2.26 17.51 3.95
N SER A 32 -3.19 18.41 3.61
CA SER A 32 -3.02 19.36 2.52
C SER A 32 -1.96 20.41 2.82
N ILE A 33 -1.94 21.00 4.01
CA ILE A 33 -0.94 22.01 4.41
C ILE A 33 0.48 21.46 4.25
N ARG A 34 0.72 20.23 4.73
CA ARG A 34 2.03 19.58 4.62
C ARG A 34 2.39 19.25 3.17
N TYR A 35 1.41 18.85 2.36
CA TYR A 35 1.64 18.60 0.92
C TYR A 35 1.96 19.90 0.18
N THR A 36 1.27 20.99 0.51
CA THR A 36 1.52 22.32 -0.02
C THR A 36 2.96 22.75 0.24
N GLN A 37 3.43 22.65 1.49
CA GLN A 37 4.82 22.98 1.84
C GLN A 37 5.82 22.14 1.03
N ILE A 38 5.63 20.82 0.98
CA ILE A 38 6.50 19.91 0.22
C ILE A 38 6.54 20.26 -1.27
N LEU A 39 5.40 20.61 -1.88
CA LEU A 39 5.33 20.95 -3.31
C LEU A 39 5.96 22.31 -3.61
N VAL A 40 5.81 23.29 -2.72
CA VAL A 40 6.49 24.59 -2.83
C VAL A 40 8.01 24.41 -2.71
N ASP A 41 8.47 23.63 -1.73
CA ASP A 41 9.91 23.35 -1.58
C ASP A 41 10.47 22.54 -2.77
N PHE A 42 9.63 21.68 -3.37
CA PHE A 42 9.99 20.98 -4.60
C PHE A 42 10.14 21.93 -5.79
N LEU A 43 9.24 22.91 -5.94
CA LEU A 43 9.35 23.97 -6.94
C LEU A 43 10.66 24.77 -6.75
N ILE A 44 10.96 25.19 -5.52
CA ILE A 44 12.21 25.90 -5.20
C ILE A 44 13.43 25.06 -5.57
N TYR A 45 13.42 23.77 -5.21
CA TYR A 45 14.49 22.85 -5.55
C TYR A 45 14.70 22.70 -7.06
N VAL A 46 13.62 22.53 -7.82
CA VAL A 46 13.65 22.41 -9.28
C VAL A 46 14.22 23.67 -9.93
N ILE A 47 13.81 24.86 -9.46
CA ILE A 47 14.33 26.15 -9.92
C ILE A 47 15.83 26.24 -9.63
N HIS A 48 16.25 25.95 -8.39
CA HIS A 48 17.66 26.03 -7.98
C HIS A 48 18.57 25.04 -8.73
N LYS A 49 18.04 23.88 -9.11
CA LYS A 49 18.80 22.83 -9.81
C LYS A 49 18.64 22.86 -11.32
N GLY A 50 17.81 23.75 -11.87
CA GLY A 50 17.59 23.88 -13.32
C GLY A 50 17.08 22.59 -13.96
N ILE A 51 16.16 21.89 -13.30
CA ILE A 51 15.68 20.57 -13.77
C ILE A 51 14.61 20.79 -14.85
N ALA A 52 14.80 20.20 -16.03
CA ALA A 52 13.82 20.24 -17.12
C ALA A 52 12.56 19.42 -16.80
N TRP A 53 11.40 19.80 -17.36
CA TRP A 53 10.08 19.22 -17.09
C TRP A 53 10.06 17.69 -17.15
N GLU A 54 10.63 17.11 -18.21
CA GLU A 54 10.70 15.65 -18.44
C GLU A 54 11.44 14.89 -17.33
N LYS A 55 12.38 15.55 -16.65
CA LYS A 55 13.21 14.95 -15.59
C LYS A 55 12.66 15.20 -14.19
N MET A 56 11.67 16.08 -14.03
CA MET A 56 11.12 16.46 -12.72
C MET A 56 10.45 15.27 -12.01
N PHE A 57 9.66 14.48 -12.74
CA PHE A 57 8.91 13.34 -12.19
C PHE A 57 9.67 12.01 -12.39
N THR A 58 10.94 11.97 -11.99
CA THR A 58 11.77 10.76 -12.03
C THR A 58 12.18 10.29 -10.63
N VAL A 59 12.50 9.01 -10.49
CA VAL A 59 12.98 8.42 -9.22
C VAL A 59 14.27 9.09 -8.74
N GLN A 60 15.15 9.48 -9.67
CA GLN A 60 16.42 10.14 -9.37
C GLN A 60 16.20 11.53 -8.76
N THR A 61 15.39 12.38 -9.40
CA THR A 61 15.06 13.72 -8.92
C THR A 61 14.37 13.69 -7.55
N LEU A 62 13.47 12.73 -7.36
CA LEU A 62 12.77 12.54 -6.09
C LEU A 62 13.71 12.08 -4.96
N GLY A 63 14.66 11.20 -5.26
CA GLY A 63 15.70 10.78 -4.31
C GLY A 63 16.59 11.96 -3.92
N ALA A 64 17.04 12.74 -4.90
CA ALA A 64 17.87 13.92 -4.66
C ALA A 64 17.11 15.01 -3.86
N PHE A 65 15.82 15.21 -4.15
CA PHE A 65 14.97 16.13 -3.37
C PHE A 65 14.75 15.65 -1.93
N GLN A 66 14.58 14.35 -1.70
CA GLN A 66 14.46 13.81 -0.33
C GLN A 66 15.72 14.06 0.49
N THR A 67 16.90 13.90 -0.12
CA THR A 67 18.18 14.20 0.52
C THR A 67 18.33 15.71 0.76
N TYR A 68 17.90 16.54 -0.19
CA TYR A 68 17.95 18.01 -0.07
C TYR A 68 17.02 18.57 1.00
N SER A 69 15.76 18.13 1.03
CA SER A 69 14.71 18.69 1.89
C SER A 69 14.62 18.05 3.28
N GLY A 70 15.18 16.85 3.48
CA GLY A 70 15.04 16.08 4.72
C GLY A 70 13.64 15.50 4.96
N TYR A 71 12.68 15.69 4.05
CA TYR A 71 11.32 15.17 4.18
C TYR A 71 11.26 13.67 3.90
N LYS A 72 11.20 12.84 4.96
CA LYS A 72 11.00 11.37 4.86
C LYS A 72 9.75 10.94 4.07
N GLY A 73 8.79 11.85 3.83
CA GLY A 73 7.53 11.59 3.14
C GLY A 73 7.32 12.39 1.85
N ALA A 74 8.32 13.14 1.37
CA ALA A 74 8.17 14.05 0.21
C ALA A 74 7.62 13.35 -1.04
N TYR A 75 7.98 12.08 -1.24
CA TYR A 75 7.52 11.32 -2.39
C TYR A 75 6.01 11.18 -2.51
N ARG A 76 5.27 11.24 -1.39
CA ARG A 76 3.82 11.06 -1.42
C ARG A 76 3.12 12.25 -2.04
N ALA A 77 3.59 13.47 -1.75
CA ALA A 77 3.07 14.70 -2.32
C ALA A 77 3.41 14.81 -3.81
N ILE A 78 4.67 14.56 -4.16
CA ILE A 78 5.12 14.59 -5.57
C ILE A 78 4.42 13.50 -6.40
N LYS A 79 4.24 12.30 -5.83
CA LYS A 79 3.47 11.24 -6.49
C LYS A 79 2.01 11.65 -6.72
N ALA A 80 1.35 12.21 -5.71
CA ALA A 80 -0.04 12.67 -5.83
C ALA A 80 -0.18 13.77 -6.91
N LEU A 81 0.76 14.72 -6.96
CA LEU A 81 0.82 15.72 -8.03
C LEU A 81 1.00 15.06 -9.41
N SER A 82 1.88 14.07 -9.53
CA SER A 82 2.05 13.35 -10.80
C SER A 82 0.80 12.58 -11.22
N GLU A 83 0.08 11.97 -10.28
CA GLU A 83 -1.18 11.26 -10.57
C GLU A 83 -2.26 12.24 -11.04
N TYR A 84 -2.32 13.42 -10.43
CA TYR A 84 -3.20 14.51 -10.88
C TYR A 84 -2.83 14.98 -12.29
N LEU A 85 -1.56 15.27 -12.56
CA LEU A 85 -1.12 15.71 -13.89
C LEU A 85 -1.40 14.68 -14.98
N PHE A 86 -1.25 13.40 -14.66
CA PHE A 86 -1.63 12.32 -15.57
C PHE A 86 -3.14 12.30 -15.82
N SER A 87 -3.97 12.49 -14.79
CA SER A 87 -5.43 12.58 -14.96
C SER A 87 -5.88 13.76 -15.83
N GLN A 88 -5.06 14.81 -15.91
CA GLN A 88 -5.28 15.99 -16.75
C GLN A 88 -4.62 15.88 -18.13
N GLY A 89 -3.96 14.76 -18.45
CA GLY A 89 -3.23 14.58 -19.72
C GLY A 89 -1.99 15.46 -19.89
N LYS A 90 -1.47 16.10 -18.82
CA LYS A 90 -0.29 16.98 -18.86
C LYS A 90 1.05 16.22 -18.85
N ILE A 91 1.03 14.93 -18.50
CA ILE A 91 2.19 14.03 -18.56
C ILE A 91 1.74 12.67 -19.11
N ASP A 92 2.64 11.98 -19.82
CA ASP A 92 2.33 10.69 -20.47
C ASP A 92 2.19 9.53 -19.47
N GLN A 93 2.90 9.59 -18.34
CA GLN A 93 2.87 8.55 -17.31
C GLN A 93 3.00 9.15 -15.90
N PRO A 94 2.24 8.65 -14.90
CA PRO A 94 2.40 9.08 -13.52
C PRO A 94 3.72 8.56 -12.95
N LEU A 95 4.25 9.24 -11.92
CA LEU A 95 5.49 8.83 -11.26
C LEU A 95 5.34 7.42 -10.67
N GLN A 96 5.99 6.45 -11.31
CA GLN A 96 6.03 5.08 -10.82
C GLN A 96 7.19 4.87 -9.86
N LEU A 97 6.90 5.01 -8.57
CA LEU A 97 7.80 4.52 -7.52
C LEU A 97 7.70 2.99 -7.45
N LYS A 98 8.23 2.29 -8.45
CA LYS A 98 8.52 0.87 -8.33
C LYS A 98 9.61 0.77 -7.27
N LYS A 99 9.24 0.41 -6.04
CA LYS A 99 10.23 0.02 -5.05
C LYS A 99 11.06 -1.10 -5.71
N PRO A 100 12.39 -0.95 -5.89
CA PRO A 100 13.18 -1.97 -6.56
C PRO A 100 12.90 -3.28 -5.83
N GLN A 101 12.23 -4.18 -6.54
CA GLN A 101 11.97 -5.52 -6.04
C GLN A 101 13.35 -6.16 -6.08
N SER A 102 14.00 -6.34 -4.93
CA SER A 102 15.24 -7.11 -4.90
C SER A 102 14.97 -8.42 -5.64
N PRO A 103 15.81 -8.79 -6.63
CA PRO A 103 15.63 -10.05 -7.34
C PRO A 103 15.67 -11.14 -6.27
N LEU A 104 14.56 -11.87 -6.15
CA LEU A 104 14.53 -13.03 -5.29
C LEU A 104 15.20 -14.18 -6.05
N PRO A 105 15.94 -15.07 -5.37
CA PRO A 105 16.41 -16.28 -6.01
C PRO A 105 15.27 -17.08 -6.65
N ASP A 106 15.58 -17.83 -7.71
CA ASP A 106 14.61 -18.51 -8.57
C ASP A 106 13.59 -19.35 -7.81
N ILE A 107 13.99 -19.99 -6.71
CA ILE A 107 13.10 -20.81 -5.87
C ILE A 107 11.87 -20.01 -5.38
N TYR A 108 12.06 -18.75 -5.01
CA TYR A 108 10.97 -17.91 -4.52
C TYR A 108 10.12 -17.36 -5.67
N GLU A 109 10.73 -16.99 -6.79
CA GLU A 109 10.01 -16.53 -7.98
C GLU A 109 9.13 -17.65 -8.56
N HIS A 110 9.68 -18.87 -8.64
CA HIS A 110 8.92 -20.04 -9.04
C HIS A 110 7.72 -20.32 -8.12
N TYR A 111 7.85 -20.08 -6.81
CA TYR A 111 6.72 -20.21 -5.90
C TYR A 111 5.64 -19.15 -6.15
N LEU A 112 6.02 -17.90 -6.48
CA LEU A 112 5.06 -16.86 -6.81
C LEU A 112 4.31 -17.18 -8.11
N VAL A 113 5.00 -17.73 -9.11
CA VAL A 113 4.38 -18.23 -10.36
C VAL A 113 3.44 -19.38 -10.07
N TYR A 114 3.86 -20.35 -9.27
CA TYR A 114 3.03 -21.48 -8.83
C TYR A 114 1.75 -21.01 -8.11
N LEU A 115 1.85 -20.02 -7.23
CA LEU A 115 0.67 -19.43 -6.57
C LEU A 115 -0.27 -18.72 -7.56
N ALA A 116 0.29 -18.02 -8.55
CA ALA A 116 -0.50 -17.34 -9.56
C ALA A 116 -1.31 -18.34 -10.41
N GLN A 117 -0.70 -19.47 -10.78
CA GLN A 117 -1.33 -20.52 -11.58
C GLN A 117 -2.40 -21.31 -10.80
N SER A 118 -2.14 -21.62 -9.53
CA SER A 118 -2.98 -22.53 -8.74
C SER A 118 -4.24 -21.89 -8.14
N ARG A 119 -4.28 -20.56 -7.93
CA ARG A 119 -5.32 -19.94 -7.07
C ARG A 119 -5.90 -18.60 -7.54
N GLN A 120 -5.58 -18.12 -8.74
CA GLN A 120 -5.91 -16.76 -9.21
C GLN A 120 -5.86 -15.69 -8.09
N PRO A 121 -4.76 -15.62 -7.31
CA PRO A 121 -4.70 -14.76 -6.15
C PRO A 121 -4.76 -13.29 -6.57
N SER A 122 -5.39 -12.46 -5.74
CA SER A 122 -5.34 -11.01 -5.95
C SER A 122 -3.89 -10.52 -5.97
N HIS A 123 -3.60 -9.49 -6.78
CA HIS A 123 -2.27 -8.88 -6.85
C HIS A 123 -1.78 -8.41 -5.46
N LEU A 124 -2.70 -7.97 -4.59
CA LEU A 124 -2.40 -7.60 -3.21
C LEU A 124 -1.89 -8.79 -2.38
N TYR A 125 -2.48 -9.97 -2.56
CA TYR A 125 -2.04 -11.19 -1.89
C TYR A 125 -0.62 -11.58 -2.32
N LEU A 126 -0.33 -11.63 -3.61
CA LEU A 126 1.01 -11.95 -4.13
C LEU A 126 2.07 -10.96 -3.60
N ARG A 127 1.73 -9.68 -3.54
CA ARG A 127 2.60 -8.65 -2.96
C ARG A 127 2.86 -8.86 -1.47
N GLN A 128 1.87 -9.30 -0.70
CA GLN A 128 2.03 -9.62 0.72
C GLN A 128 2.93 -10.85 0.90
N VAL A 129 2.69 -11.92 0.14
CA VAL A 129 3.54 -13.14 0.14
C VAL A 129 4.98 -12.75 -0.19
N ARG A 130 5.21 -12.04 -1.29
CA ARG A 130 6.55 -11.62 -1.72
C ARG A 130 7.28 -10.83 -0.64
N ARG A 131 6.60 -9.91 0.06
CA ARG A 131 7.21 -9.14 1.15
C ARG A 131 7.73 -10.04 2.28
N VAL A 132 6.98 -11.08 2.64
CA VAL A 132 7.40 -12.06 3.66
C VAL A 132 8.59 -12.86 3.15
N LEU A 133 8.57 -13.31 1.89
CA LEU A 133 9.66 -14.09 1.29
C LEU A 133 10.96 -13.30 1.15
N VAL A 134 10.90 -12.02 0.78
CA VAL A 134 12.10 -11.14 0.78
C VAL A 134 12.70 -11.04 2.18
N SER A 135 11.86 -10.82 3.18
CA SER A 135 12.32 -10.72 4.58
C SER A 135 12.93 -12.04 5.05
N PHE A 136 12.33 -13.16 4.65
CA PHE A 136 12.81 -14.50 4.96
C PHE A 136 14.13 -14.83 4.27
N HIS A 137 14.26 -14.52 2.98
CA HIS A 137 15.51 -14.71 2.24
C HIS A 137 16.65 -13.90 2.85
N GLN A 138 16.41 -12.63 3.21
CA GLN A 138 17.39 -11.80 3.90
C GLN A 138 17.80 -12.38 5.25
N TYR A 139 16.86 -12.94 6.01
CA TYR A 139 17.16 -13.63 7.25
C TYR A 139 18.08 -14.83 7.03
N LEU A 140 17.75 -15.70 6.07
CA LEU A 140 18.57 -16.87 5.75
C LEU A 140 19.99 -16.47 5.31
N LYS A 141 20.12 -15.43 4.48
CA LYS A 141 21.42 -14.92 4.05
C LYS A 141 22.28 -14.40 5.21
N ARG A 142 21.67 -13.76 6.22
CA ARG A 142 22.41 -13.26 7.40
C ARG A 142 22.92 -14.35 8.33
N HIS A 143 22.30 -15.54 8.26
CA HIS A 143 22.66 -16.68 9.08
C HIS A 143 23.38 -17.77 8.26
N ASP A 144 23.75 -17.49 7.01
CA ASP A 144 24.37 -18.42 6.06
C ASP A 144 23.61 -19.76 5.92
N LEU A 145 22.27 -19.68 5.97
CA LEU A 145 21.38 -20.82 5.88
C LEU A 145 20.84 -21.02 4.47
N THR A 146 20.83 -22.26 4.01
CA THR A 146 20.13 -22.67 2.78
C THR A 146 18.73 -23.20 3.07
N PRO A 147 17.74 -23.02 2.17
CA PRO A 147 16.38 -23.56 2.34
C PRO A 147 16.30 -25.05 2.71
N ALA A 148 17.26 -25.87 2.27
CA ALA A 148 17.31 -27.30 2.55
C ALA A 148 17.73 -27.66 3.99
N LYS A 149 18.42 -26.75 4.70
CA LYS A 149 18.96 -26.97 6.06
C LYS A 149 18.14 -26.27 7.14
N ILE A 150 16.92 -25.83 6.82
CA ILE A 150 16.10 -25.07 7.75
C ILE A 150 15.47 -26.02 8.77
N ASN A 151 15.54 -25.63 10.04
CA ASN A 151 14.89 -26.28 11.18
C ASN A 151 13.84 -25.35 11.80
N ILE A 152 13.00 -25.89 12.68
CA ILE A 152 11.90 -25.16 13.35
C ILE A 152 12.44 -23.98 14.16
N GLU A 153 13.56 -24.16 14.86
CA GLU A 153 14.19 -23.10 15.66
C GLU A 153 14.55 -21.86 14.83
N HIS A 154 15.03 -22.06 13.60
CA HIS A 154 15.31 -20.95 12.67
C HIS A 154 14.03 -20.24 12.23
N LEU A 155 12.93 -20.97 12.04
CA LEU A 155 11.63 -20.39 11.70
C LEU A 155 11.04 -19.61 12.87
N ASP A 156 11.16 -20.12 14.09
CA ASP A 156 10.69 -19.45 15.31
C ASP A 156 11.53 -18.20 15.61
N ALA A 157 12.86 -18.28 15.49
CA ALA A 157 13.75 -17.14 15.61
C ALA A 157 13.44 -16.06 14.56
N PHE A 158 13.19 -16.45 13.30
CA PHE A 158 12.72 -15.55 12.26
C PHE A 158 11.41 -14.86 12.65
N MET A 159 10.42 -15.62 13.13
CA MET A 159 9.12 -15.08 13.55
C MET A 159 9.21 -14.21 14.81
N ALA A 160 10.21 -14.43 15.66
CA ALA A 160 10.50 -13.64 16.86
C ALA A 160 11.21 -12.32 16.54
N SER A 161 11.98 -12.26 15.44
CA SER A 161 12.68 -11.03 15.00
C SER A 161 11.73 -9.86 14.68
N PHE A 162 10.45 -10.14 14.40
CA PHE A 162 9.46 -9.14 14.05
C PHE A 162 8.77 -8.53 15.27
N LYS A 163 9.01 -7.25 15.52
CA LYS A 163 8.21 -6.41 16.44
C LYS A 163 6.90 -5.95 15.77
N LEU A 164 6.00 -6.90 15.50
CA LEU A 164 4.73 -6.66 14.80
C LEU A 164 3.52 -7.06 15.64
N SER A 165 2.35 -6.53 15.29
CA SER A 165 1.07 -6.93 15.91
C SER A 165 0.80 -8.42 15.75
N GLN A 166 0.04 -9.02 16.67
CA GLN A 166 -0.26 -10.45 16.64
C GLN A 166 -1.01 -10.88 15.37
N ASN A 167 -1.91 -10.04 14.86
CA ASN A 167 -2.61 -10.31 13.59
C ASN A 167 -1.63 -10.33 12.42
N THR A 168 -0.70 -9.37 12.35
CA THR A 168 0.30 -9.34 11.29
C THR A 168 1.23 -10.56 11.37
N ARG A 169 1.65 -10.98 12.57
CA ARG A 169 2.45 -12.21 12.76
C ARG A 169 1.69 -13.46 12.32
N LYS A 170 0.37 -13.52 12.55
CA LYS A 170 -0.49 -14.61 12.06
C LYS A 170 -0.53 -14.67 10.54
N THR A 171 -0.70 -13.52 9.87
CA THR A 171 -0.65 -13.43 8.41
C THR A 171 0.71 -13.85 7.85
N TYR A 172 1.81 -13.40 8.48
CA TYR A 172 3.16 -13.78 8.06
C TYR A 172 3.40 -15.29 8.19
N ARG A 173 3.00 -15.89 9.32
CA ARG A 173 3.02 -17.34 9.52
C ARG A 173 2.22 -18.07 8.45
N TYR A 174 1.02 -17.58 8.12
CA TYR A 174 0.19 -18.18 7.07
C TYR A 174 0.90 -18.20 5.71
N HIS A 175 1.49 -17.08 5.28
CA HIS A 175 2.23 -17.03 4.02
C HIS A 175 3.49 -17.92 4.04
N LEU A 176 4.23 -17.93 5.15
CA LEU A 176 5.42 -18.76 5.30
C LEU A 176 5.07 -20.25 5.28
N ARG A 177 3.98 -20.67 5.94
CA ARG A 177 3.49 -22.05 5.88
C ARG A 177 3.16 -22.49 4.44
N GLY A 178 2.54 -21.62 3.64
CA GLY A 178 2.29 -21.91 2.23
C GLY A 178 3.57 -22.19 1.46
N PHE A 179 4.62 -21.38 1.70
CA PHE A 179 5.91 -21.58 1.06
C PHE A 179 6.62 -22.86 1.53
N LEU A 180 6.58 -23.17 2.83
CA LEU A 180 7.16 -24.40 3.38
C LEU A 180 6.49 -25.65 2.78
N LYS A 181 5.16 -25.63 2.59
CA LYS A 181 4.43 -26.70 1.90
C LYS A 181 4.90 -26.88 0.46
N TYR A 182 5.10 -25.78 -0.27
CA TYR A 182 5.64 -25.82 -1.62
C TYR A 182 7.05 -26.42 -1.67
N LEU A 183 7.93 -26.02 -0.75
CA LEU A 183 9.29 -26.56 -0.66
C LEU A 183 9.32 -28.07 -0.36
N TYR A 184 8.37 -28.56 0.44
CA TYR A 184 8.24 -29.97 0.78
C TYR A 184 7.57 -30.80 -0.34
N HIS A 185 6.35 -30.44 -0.75
CA HIS A 185 5.55 -31.24 -1.67
C HIS A 185 5.99 -31.12 -3.13
N GLU A 186 6.17 -29.89 -3.63
CA GLU A 186 6.41 -29.64 -5.05
C GLU A 186 7.90 -29.69 -5.41
N ARG A 187 8.76 -29.17 -4.53
CA ARG A 187 10.21 -29.09 -4.80
C ARG A 187 11.04 -30.15 -4.11
N ARG A 188 10.52 -30.85 -3.09
CA ARG A 188 11.24 -31.86 -2.29
C ARG A 188 12.61 -31.39 -1.76
N ILE A 189 12.74 -30.08 -1.50
CA ILE A 189 13.99 -29.47 -1.01
C ILE A 189 14.17 -29.74 0.49
N ILE A 190 13.06 -29.74 1.24
CA ILE A 190 13.05 -30.02 2.67
C ILE A 190 12.65 -31.48 2.88
N LYS A 191 13.33 -32.19 3.78
CA LYS A 191 13.08 -33.61 4.07
C LYS A 191 11.83 -33.87 4.92
N ARG A 192 11.36 -32.86 5.67
CA ARG A 192 10.24 -32.94 6.61
C ARG A 192 9.30 -31.76 6.39
N ASP A 193 7.99 -31.98 6.54
CA ASP A 193 7.03 -30.88 6.50
C ASP A 193 7.16 -30.01 7.77
N LEU A 194 7.70 -28.80 7.62
CA LEU A 194 7.86 -27.81 8.68
C LEU A 194 6.64 -26.89 8.82
N ALA A 195 5.73 -26.87 7.84
CA ALA A 195 4.56 -26.00 7.86
C ALA A 195 3.61 -26.23 9.05
N PRO A 196 3.27 -27.48 9.45
CA PRO A 196 2.41 -27.70 10.61
C PRO A 196 3.12 -27.38 11.93
N LEU A 197 4.45 -27.48 11.95
CA LEU A 197 5.27 -27.29 13.15
C LEU A 197 5.47 -25.82 13.51
N LEU A 198 5.31 -24.91 12.54
CA LEU A 198 5.38 -23.46 12.77
C LEU A 198 4.14 -22.96 13.51
N LEU A 199 4.05 -23.18 14.81
CA LEU A 199 2.91 -22.81 15.65
C LEU A 199 2.96 -21.33 16.06
N GLY A 200 1.79 -20.76 16.30
CA GLY A 200 1.67 -19.44 16.91
C GLY A 200 1.31 -19.56 18.39
N PRO A 201 1.56 -18.53 19.21
CA PRO A 201 1.07 -18.53 20.57
C PRO A 201 -0.46 -18.70 20.59
N PRO A 202 -1.03 -19.41 21.58
CA PRO A 202 -2.46 -19.55 21.73
C PRO A 202 -3.12 -18.18 21.81
N GLN A 203 -4.18 -17.98 21.04
CA GLN A 203 -4.94 -16.74 21.04
C GLN A 203 -6.15 -16.93 21.94
N PHE A 204 -6.04 -16.50 23.19
CA PHE A 204 -7.18 -16.45 24.09
C PHE A 204 -8.16 -15.38 23.60
N ALA A 205 -9.44 -15.71 23.59
CA ALA A 205 -10.48 -14.77 23.20
C ALA A 205 -10.51 -13.61 24.20
N GLN A 206 -10.03 -12.44 23.78
CA GLN A 206 -10.25 -11.22 24.55
C GLN A 206 -11.74 -10.87 24.54
N ARG A 207 -12.21 -10.20 25.59
CA ARG A 207 -13.58 -9.68 25.69
C ARG A 207 -13.87 -8.81 24.46
N LYS A 208 -14.62 -9.35 23.50
CA LYS A 208 -14.93 -8.64 22.25
C LYS A 208 -15.96 -7.57 22.57
N LEU A 209 -15.62 -6.31 22.27
CA LEU A 209 -16.61 -5.25 22.26
C LEU A 209 -17.69 -5.57 21.20
N PRO A 210 -18.95 -5.20 21.45
CA PRO A 210 -20.00 -5.34 20.46
C PRO A 210 -19.59 -4.56 19.20
N LYS A 211 -19.58 -5.26 18.06
CA LYS A 211 -19.23 -4.69 16.75
C LYS A 211 -20.47 -4.28 15.94
N PHE A 212 -21.62 -4.16 16.59
CA PHE A 212 -22.88 -3.83 15.96
C PHE A 212 -23.41 -2.51 16.50
N LEU A 213 -24.15 -1.79 15.64
CA LEU A 213 -24.90 -0.61 16.03
C LEU A 213 -26.31 -1.03 16.47
N ARG A 214 -26.80 -0.46 17.56
CA ARG A 214 -28.19 -0.64 17.99
C ARG A 214 -29.14 0.15 17.08
N PRO A 215 -30.43 -0.23 16.96
CA PRO A 215 -31.37 0.47 16.07
C PRO A 215 -31.42 1.99 16.25
N LYS A 216 -31.38 2.48 17.50
CA LYS A 216 -31.32 3.93 17.80
C LYS A 216 -30.04 4.60 17.27
N GLN A 217 -28.91 3.89 17.29
CA GLN A 217 -27.62 4.39 16.78
C GLN A 217 -27.59 4.37 15.26
N VAL A 218 -28.21 3.36 14.63
CA VAL A 218 -28.38 3.32 13.17
C VAL A 218 -29.25 4.48 12.70
N LYS A 219 -30.39 4.73 13.37
CA LYS A 219 -31.25 5.88 13.06
C LYS A 219 -30.47 7.20 13.16
N LYS A 220 -29.76 7.41 14.27
CA LYS A 220 -28.89 8.58 14.46
C LYS A 220 -27.82 8.70 13.36
N LEU A 221 -27.25 7.60 12.89
CA LEU A 221 -26.27 7.61 11.81
C LEU A 221 -26.88 8.16 10.51
N PHE A 222 -28.08 7.70 10.13
CA PHE A 222 -28.77 8.19 8.94
C PHE A 222 -29.26 9.63 9.10
N ASP A 223 -29.73 10.02 10.30
CA ASP A 223 -30.19 11.39 10.59
C ASP A 223 -29.04 12.42 10.46
N CYS A 224 -27.78 12.01 10.68
CA CYS A 224 -26.61 12.88 10.52
C CYS A 224 -26.11 13.01 9.08
N LEU A 225 -26.66 12.28 8.11
CA LEU A 225 -26.23 12.34 6.71
C LEU A 225 -27.07 13.36 5.95
N GLU A 226 -26.46 14.50 5.64
CA GLU A 226 -27.07 15.52 4.79
C GLU A 226 -27.20 15.06 3.33
N LEU A 227 -28.03 15.76 2.54
CA LEU A 227 -28.27 15.48 1.12
C LEU A 227 -28.09 16.74 0.24
N SER A 228 -27.42 17.77 0.76
CA SER A 228 -27.31 19.09 0.14
C SER A 228 -26.36 19.08 -1.05
N THR A 229 -25.26 18.32 -0.99
CA THR A 229 -24.24 18.25 -2.07
C THR A 229 -24.22 16.90 -2.78
N PRO A 230 -23.75 16.82 -4.05
CA PRO A 230 -23.62 15.54 -4.76
C PRO A 230 -22.77 14.51 -4.01
N THR A 231 -21.71 14.95 -3.31
CA THR A 231 -20.86 14.10 -2.47
C THR A 231 -21.62 13.51 -1.28
N GLN A 232 -22.46 14.33 -0.65
CA GLN A 232 -23.31 13.91 0.47
C GLN A 232 -24.38 12.90 0.01
N LYS A 233 -25.08 13.17 -1.11
CA LYS A 233 -26.03 12.23 -1.72
C LYS A 233 -25.37 10.88 -2.05
N ARG A 234 -24.18 10.89 -2.64
CA ARG A 234 -23.39 9.68 -2.90
C ARG A 234 -23.06 8.93 -1.61
N THR A 235 -22.61 9.64 -0.58
CA THR A 235 -22.26 9.03 0.71
C THR A 235 -23.47 8.38 1.35
N TYR A 236 -24.62 9.06 1.34
CA TYR A 236 -25.89 8.52 1.80
C TYR A 236 -26.25 7.23 1.06
N ALA A 237 -26.24 7.24 -0.28
CA ALA A 237 -26.53 6.06 -1.09
C ALA A 237 -25.57 4.90 -0.79
N MET A 238 -24.27 5.16 -0.64
CA MET A 238 -23.29 4.12 -0.28
C MET A 238 -23.56 3.50 1.09
N VAL A 239 -23.88 4.32 2.11
CA VAL A 239 -24.21 3.82 3.45
C VAL A 239 -25.53 3.04 3.44
N HIS A 240 -26.52 3.52 2.67
CA HIS A 240 -27.80 2.85 2.53
C HIS A 240 -27.65 1.48 1.85
N LEU A 241 -26.86 1.37 0.78
CA LEU A 241 -26.53 0.09 0.13
C LEU A 241 -25.80 -0.87 1.08
N ALA A 242 -24.82 -0.37 1.84
CA ALA A 242 -24.12 -1.18 2.84
C ALA A 242 -25.07 -1.73 3.92
N TYR A 243 -26.03 -0.91 4.38
CA TYR A 243 -26.98 -1.28 5.41
C TYR A 243 -28.07 -2.23 4.89
N SER A 244 -28.72 -1.90 3.78
CA SER A 244 -29.86 -2.66 3.26
C SER A 244 -29.45 -3.99 2.62
N LEU A 245 -28.30 -4.04 1.94
CA LEU A 245 -27.86 -5.22 1.19
C LEU A 245 -26.67 -5.93 1.86
N GLY A 246 -26.09 -5.36 2.91
CA GLY A 246 -24.92 -5.94 3.59
C GLY A 246 -23.64 -5.94 2.76
N LEU A 247 -23.58 -5.13 1.69
CA LEU A 247 -22.46 -5.11 0.75
C LEU A 247 -21.19 -4.54 1.39
N ARG A 248 -20.05 -5.12 1.02
CA ARG A 248 -18.72 -4.64 1.41
C ARG A 248 -18.35 -3.40 0.60
N PRO A 249 -17.49 -2.51 1.12
CA PRO A 249 -17.09 -1.29 0.41
C PRO A 249 -16.56 -1.53 -1.02
N VAL A 250 -15.83 -2.62 -1.25
CA VAL A 250 -15.30 -2.96 -2.57
C VAL A 250 -16.39 -3.40 -3.54
N GLU A 251 -17.45 -4.04 -3.04
CA GLU A 251 -18.60 -4.47 -3.83
C GLU A 251 -19.41 -3.23 -4.24
N ILE A 252 -19.71 -2.35 -3.29
CA ILE A 252 -20.41 -1.08 -3.54
C ILE A 252 -19.67 -0.23 -4.58
N SER A 253 -18.34 -0.14 -4.48
CA SER A 253 -17.53 0.64 -5.44
C SER A 253 -17.48 0.07 -6.86
N ARG A 254 -17.95 -1.15 -7.08
CA ARG A 254 -17.90 -1.85 -8.37
C ARG A 254 -19.28 -2.01 -9.01
N ILE A 255 -20.35 -1.50 -8.37
CA ILE A 255 -21.69 -1.54 -8.94
C ILE A 255 -21.73 -0.65 -10.19
N THR A 256 -22.24 -1.20 -11.29
CA THR A 256 -22.53 -0.48 -12.53
C THR A 256 -24.04 -0.36 -12.72
N LEU A 257 -24.47 0.70 -13.40
CA LEU A 257 -25.83 0.83 -13.90
C LEU A 257 -25.80 0.24 -15.30
N ASP A 258 -26.11 -1.05 -15.40
CA ASP A 258 -26.25 -1.71 -16.71
C ASP A 258 -27.57 -1.27 -17.37
#